data_AF-W7U9T4-F1
#
_entry.id   AF-W7U9T4-F1
#
_cell.length_a   1.000
_cell.length_b   1.000
_cell.length_c   1.000
_cell.angle_alpha   90.00
_cell.angle_beta   90.00
_cell.angle_gamma   90.00
#
_symmetry.space_group_name_H-M   'P 1'
#
loop_
_entity.id
_entity.type
_entity.pdbx_description
1 polymer ?
#
loop_
_entity_poly.entity_id
_entity_poly.type
_entity_poly.pdbx_seq_one_letter_code
_entity_poly.pdbx_strand_id
1 'polypeptide(L)'
;MSAAKKRSGAIDEGTPGPTKKPKAGDSASIKLPDWFTPGRLRTLTTSCTKPQAAGKCVVYWMARDQRVEDNWAMLLARHLATQQNVPVVVCFNLTPPVPNDPLATLRAYGWMLRGLQEVEAALKRKHIPFYLLQEGPPEDMVPALVSELQASAVITDFSPLRGPLADAQAVAAALDAAGRPLFQVDAHNIVPVWQASPKLEVGARTIRKKIHDLLPKYFTPFPAEGLAPNDAAAVRALPGRSAPPEGFGYEKVLGRLHLDSGVKEIDWLQPGARAGWENLDTFLEKGLRFFAEKRNDPTEPAISNMSPYFNFGQVSVQAVMLKVKAVKRYHDSIAAFIEEGVVRRELSDNFCFYQPEYDSLAAAAGWAQESLRVHTNDR
;
A
#
# COMPACT_ATOMS: atom_id res chain seq x y z
N MET A 1 31.92 -6.21 67.01
CA MET A 1 31.00 -5.16 66.50
C MET A 1 31.57 -4.70 65.15
N SER A 2 31.22 -5.38 64.06
CA SER A 2 30.09 -5.08 63.16
C SER A 2 30.32 -3.83 62.32
N ALA A 3 30.57 -4.03 61.02
CA ALA A 3 29.92 -3.27 59.95
C ALA A 3 30.13 -4.01 58.62
N ALA A 4 29.04 -4.59 58.12
CA ALA A 4 28.96 -5.35 56.89
C ALA A 4 28.98 -4.46 55.65
N LYS A 5 29.73 -4.88 54.62
CA LYS A 5 29.74 -4.28 53.29
C LYS A 5 28.60 -4.89 52.47
N LYS A 6 27.47 -4.19 52.35
CA LYS A 6 26.37 -4.57 51.46
C LYS A 6 26.78 -4.35 50.00
N ARG A 7 26.80 -5.44 49.21
CA ARG A 7 26.71 -5.39 47.74
C ARG A 7 25.24 -5.18 47.39
N SER A 8 24.90 -4.07 46.74
CA SER A 8 23.64 -3.91 46.02
C SER A 8 23.89 -4.26 44.55
N GLY A 9 23.23 -5.31 44.07
CA GLY A 9 23.23 -5.68 42.66
C GLY A 9 22.47 -4.62 41.85
N ALA A 10 23.12 -4.11 40.81
CA ALA A 10 22.43 -3.44 39.73
C ALA A 10 21.77 -4.53 38.87
N ILE A 11 20.45 -4.43 38.73
CA ILE A 11 19.65 -5.23 37.83
C ILE A 11 19.91 -4.63 36.44
N ASP A 12 20.56 -5.40 35.59
CA ASP A 12 20.75 -5.09 34.18
C ASP A 12 19.40 -5.30 33.49
N GLU A 13 18.60 -4.25 33.38
CA GLU A 13 17.37 -4.27 32.58
C GLU A 13 17.78 -4.33 31.10
N GLY A 14 17.88 -5.56 30.62
CA GLY A 14 18.19 -5.87 29.23
C GLY A 14 17.24 -5.16 28.29
N THR A 15 17.78 -4.19 27.55
CA THR A 15 17.20 -3.66 26.32
C THR A 15 16.64 -4.82 25.48
N PRO A 16 15.38 -4.79 25.02
CA PRO A 16 14.86 -5.83 24.14
C PRO A 16 15.65 -5.75 22.83
N GLY A 17 16.44 -6.78 22.57
CA GLY A 17 17.12 -6.94 21.28
C GLY A 17 16.10 -6.96 20.13
N PRO A 18 16.53 -6.62 18.91
CA PRO A 18 15.63 -6.49 17.76
C PRO A 18 14.85 -7.79 17.57
N THR A 19 13.53 -7.67 17.60
CA THR A 19 12.59 -8.74 17.23
C THR A 19 13.06 -9.40 15.94
N LYS A 20 13.25 -10.72 15.99
CA LYS A 20 13.74 -11.53 14.87
C LYS A 20 12.93 -11.20 13.61
N LYS A 21 13.66 -10.77 12.57
CA LYS A 21 13.15 -10.49 11.23
C LYS A 21 12.28 -11.64 10.73
N PRO A 22 11.17 -11.37 10.01
CA PRO A 22 10.64 -12.36 9.08
C PRO A 22 11.76 -12.62 8.06
N LYS A 23 12.27 -13.86 8.02
CA LYS A 23 13.17 -14.28 6.94
C LYS A 23 12.44 -14.02 5.62
N ALA A 24 13.14 -13.43 4.65
CA ALA A 24 12.68 -13.43 3.27
C ALA A 24 12.55 -14.91 2.86
N GLY A 25 11.31 -15.40 2.83
CA GLY A 25 11.01 -16.76 2.44
C GLY A 25 11.19 -16.89 0.94
N ASP A 26 12.27 -17.53 0.51
CA ASP A 26 12.33 -18.15 -0.80
C ASP A 26 11.32 -19.31 -0.84
N SER A 27 10.25 -19.11 -1.61
CA SER A 27 9.61 -20.06 -2.54
C SER A 27 8.16 -19.66 -2.76
N ALA A 28 7.93 -18.82 -3.77
CA ALA A 28 6.57 -18.66 -4.30
C ALA A 28 6.15 -20.03 -4.87
N SER A 29 5.24 -20.70 -4.17
CA SER A 29 4.69 -22.00 -4.56
C SER A 29 3.69 -21.89 -5.72
N ILE A 30 3.44 -20.67 -6.17
CA ILE A 30 2.52 -20.30 -7.26
C ILE A 30 3.30 -20.10 -8.56
N LYS A 31 2.70 -20.53 -9.68
CA LYS A 31 3.29 -20.34 -11.01
C LYS A 31 3.09 -18.89 -11.46
N LEU A 32 4.12 -18.08 -11.30
CA LEU A 32 4.11 -16.67 -11.71
C LEU A 32 4.14 -16.52 -13.24
N PRO A 33 3.51 -15.48 -13.81
CA PRO A 33 3.61 -15.16 -15.22
C PRO A 33 4.92 -14.42 -15.53
N ASP A 34 5.36 -14.49 -16.79
CA ASP A 34 6.65 -13.92 -17.22
C ASP A 34 6.77 -12.40 -17.01
N TRP A 35 5.64 -11.68 -17.05
CA TRP A 35 5.59 -10.23 -16.81
C TRP A 35 5.68 -9.85 -15.33
N PHE A 36 5.55 -10.80 -14.39
CA PHE A 36 5.57 -10.52 -12.96
C PHE A 36 6.92 -10.86 -12.35
N THR A 37 7.64 -9.84 -11.84
CA THR A 37 8.92 -10.06 -11.18
C THR A 37 8.71 -10.70 -9.80
N PRO A 38 9.26 -11.90 -9.52
CA PRO A 38 9.01 -12.63 -8.26
C PRO A 38 9.35 -11.84 -6.98
N GLY A 39 10.35 -10.96 -7.04
CA GLY A 39 10.76 -10.14 -5.89
C GLY A 39 9.69 -9.16 -5.38
N ARG A 40 8.61 -8.93 -6.13
CA ARG A 40 7.44 -8.13 -5.71
C ARG A 40 6.53 -8.85 -4.72
N LEU A 41 6.66 -10.16 -4.60
CA LEU A 41 5.77 -11.02 -3.84
C LEU A 41 6.48 -11.55 -2.58
N ARG A 42 5.74 -11.64 -1.48
CA ARG A 42 6.08 -12.46 -0.31
C ARG A 42 4.85 -13.22 0.17
N THR A 43 5.05 -14.41 0.73
CA THR A 43 3.99 -15.17 1.41
C THR A 43 4.03 -14.81 2.89
N LEU A 44 2.88 -14.43 3.47
CA LEU A 44 2.77 -14.08 4.89
C LEU A 44 2.36 -15.27 5.77
N THR A 45 1.61 -16.22 5.21
CA THR A 45 1.24 -17.47 5.88
C THR A 45 2.40 -18.46 5.87
N THR A 46 2.48 -19.31 6.90
CA THR A 46 3.62 -20.24 7.07
C THR A 46 3.24 -21.70 6.86
N SER A 47 2.06 -22.11 7.32
CA SER A 47 1.57 -23.49 7.21
C SER A 47 0.92 -23.75 5.87
N CYS A 48 0.19 -22.76 5.34
CA CYS A 48 -0.43 -22.82 4.03
C CYS A 48 0.22 -21.84 3.07
N THR A 49 1.05 -22.35 2.16
CA THR A 49 1.77 -21.52 1.18
C THR A 49 1.26 -21.68 -0.24
N LYS A 50 0.34 -22.62 -0.50
CA LYS A 50 -0.19 -22.98 -1.82
C LYS A 50 -1.68 -22.66 -1.92
N PRO A 51 -2.16 -22.15 -3.07
CA PRO A 51 -3.58 -22.01 -3.33
C PRO A 51 -4.33 -23.35 -3.18
N GLN A 52 -5.54 -23.30 -2.62
CA GLN A 52 -6.39 -24.48 -2.46
C GLN A 52 -6.99 -24.92 -3.80
N ALA A 53 -6.75 -26.17 -4.20
CA ALA A 53 -7.16 -26.68 -5.51
C ALA A 53 -8.69 -26.66 -5.74
N ALA A 54 -9.49 -26.81 -4.67
CA ALA A 54 -10.95 -26.82 -4.74
C ALA A 54 -11.60 -25.45 -4.45
N GLY A 55 -10.82 -24.38 -4.34
CA GLY A 55 -11.34 -23.04 -4.07
C GLY A 55 -12.24 -22.53 -5.19
N LYS A 56 -13.17 -21.62 -4.87
CA LYS A 56 -14.19 -21.09 -5.81
C LYS A 56 -13.87 -19.70 -6.33
N CYS A 57 -12.91 -19.01 -5.74
CA CYS A 57 -12.41 -17.72 -6.20
C CYS A 57 -11.00 -17.45 -5.71
N VAL A 58 -10.40 -16.36 -6.20
CA VAL A 58 -9.25 -15.72 -5.58
C VAL A 58 -9.69 -14.37 -5.04
N VAL A 59 -9.31 -14.04 -3.81
CA VAL A 59 -9.67 -12.75 -3.17
C VAL A 59 -8.46 -11.82 -3.22
N TYR A 60 -8.65 -10.61 -3.72
CA TYR A 60 -7.75 -9.48 -3.49
C TYR A 60 -8.31 -8.61 -2.35
N TRP A 61 -7.67 -8.67 -1.20
CA TRP A 61 -7.86 -7.71 -0.12
C TRP A 61 -7.08 -6.44 -0.44
N MET A 62 -7.77 -5.49 -1.04
CA MET A 62 -7.27 -4.16 -1.36
C MET A 62 -7.17 -3.32 -0.09
N ALA A 63 -6.05 -2.63 0.09
CA ALA A 63 -5.84 -1.70 1.20
C ALA A 63 -5.22 -0.38 0.72
N ARG A 64 -3.91 -0.34 0.48
CA ARG A 64 -3.18 0.88 0.12
C ARG A 64 -3.39 1.28 -1.34
N ASP A 65 -3.50 0.32 -2.25
CA ASP A 65 -3.48 0.56 -3.69
C ASP A 65 -4.89 0.57 -4.30
N GLN A 66 -5.66 1.64 -4.03
CA GLN A 66 -7.08 1.77 -4.36
C GLN A 66 -7.35 2.09 -5.84
N ARG A 67 -6.95 1.18 -6.73
CA ARG A 67 -7.13 1.27 -8.17
C ARG A 67 -7.21 -0.11 -8.82
N VAL A 68 -7.89 -0.19 -9.96
CA VAL A 68 -8.03 -1.43 -10.75
C VAL A 68 -6.88 -1.60 -11.74
N GLU A 69 -6.54 -0.53 -12.45
CA GLU A 69 -5.47 -0.52 -13.45
C GLU A 69 -4.10 -0.28 -12.79
N ASP A 70 -3.02 -0.70 -13.44
CA ASP A 70 -1.63 -0.50 -12.98
C ASP A 70 -1.38 -0.94 -11.53
N ASN A 71 -2.02 -2.04 -11.12
CA ASN A 71 -1.95 -2.59 -9.78
C ASN A 71 -1.39 -4.02 -9.82
N TRP A 72 -0.14 -4.19 -9.37
CA TRP A 72 0.54 -5.49 -9.37
C TRP A 72 -0.18 -6.54 -8.51
N ALA A 73 -0.81 -6.14 -7.40
CA ALA A 73 -1.58 -7.04 -6.55
C ALA A 73 -2.85 -7.53 -7.27
N MET A 74 -3.59 -6.62 -7.92
CA MET A 74 -4.79 -6.96 -8.70
C MET A 74 -4.46 -7.86 -9.89
N LEU A 75 -3.38 -7.54 -10.62
CA LEU A 75 -2.92 -8.34 -11.76
C LEU A 75 -2.53 -9.76 -11.34
N LEU A 76 -1.80 -9.91 -10.23
CA LEU A 76 -1.45 -11.24 -9.70
C LEU A 76 -2.69 -12.02 -9.26
N ALA A 77 -3.64 -11.36 -8.57
CA ALA A 77 -4.88 -12.00 -8.15
C ALA A 77 -5.69 -12.53 -9.35
N ARG A 78 -5.80 -11.73 -10.43
CA ARG A 78 -6.46 -12.17 -11.67
C ARG A 78 -5.73 -13.29 -12.38
N HIS A 79 -4.39 -13.24 -12.42
CA HIS A 79 -3.58 -14.32 -12.98
C HIS A 79 -3.84 -15.64 -12.26
N LEU A 80 -3.80 -15.65 -10.94
CA LEU A 80 -4.08 -16.84 -10.13
C LEU A 80 -5.51 -17.36 -10.33
N ALA A 81 -6.48 -16.46 -10.39
CA ALA A 81 -7.87 -16.81 -10.67
C ALA A 81 -8.02 -17.49 -12.03
N THR A 82 -7.33 -16.97 -13.05
CA THR A 82 -7.31 -17.52 -14.41
C THR A 82 -6.68 -18.91 -14.45
N GLN A 83 -5.57 -19.12 -13.74
CA GLN A 83 -4.91 -20.44 -13.67
C GLN A 83 -5.80 -21.53 -13.07
N GLN A 84 -6.72 -21.16 -12.19
CA GLN A 84 -7.66 -22.08 -11.54
C GLN A 84 -9.04 -22.12 -12.19
N ASN A 85 -9.25 -21.33 -13.25
CA ASN A 85 -10.56 -21.16 -13.88
C ASN A 85 -11.66 -20.75 -12.89
N VAL A 86 -11.34 -19.79 -12.01
CA VAL A 86 -12.25 -19.21 -11.01
C VAL A 86 -12.32 -17.68 -11.16
N PRO A 87 -13.37 -17.02 -10.68
CA PRO A 87 -13.43 -15.56 -10.64
C PRO A 87 -12.44 -14.98 -9.62
N VAL A 88 -12.04 -13.73 -9.86
CA VAL A 88 -11.40 -12.89 -8.84
C VAL A 88 -12.47 -12.06 -8.14
N VAL A 89 -12.31 -11.85 -6.84
CA VAL A 89 -13.17 -10.99 -6.00
C VAL A 89 -12.27 -9.97 -5.32
N VAL A 90 -12.76 -8.74 -5.15
CA VAL A 90 -12.05 -7.70 -4.40
C VAL A 90 -12.81 -7.40 -3.12
N CYS A 91 -12.10 -7.22 -2.02
CA CYS A 91 -12.65 -6.64 -0.81
C CYS A 91 -11.77 -5.50 -0.29
N PHE A 92 -12.42 -4.56 0.41
CA PHE A 92 -11.76 -3.49 1.15
C PHE A 92 -12.35 -3.47 2.57
N ASN A 93 -11.50 -3.54 3.59
CA ASN A 93 -11.95 -3.41 4.97
C ASN A 93 -11.87 -1.95 5.41
N LEU A 94 -13.03 -1.32 5.59
CA LEU A 94 -13.15 0.02 6.12
C LEU A 94 -13.28 -0.05 7.63
N THR A 95 -12.14 0.01 8.32
CA THR A 95 -12.11 0.12 9.77
C THR A 95 -12.57 1.52 10.17
N PRO A 96 -13.53 1.66 11.12
CA PRO A 96 -13.85 2.95 11.69
C PRO A 96 -12.60 3.63 12.27
N PRO A 97 -12.47 4.96 12.14
CA PRO A 97 -11.34 5.65 12.74
C PRO A 97 -11.29 5.44 14.25
N VAL A 98 -10.09 5.33 14.80
CA VAL A 98 -9.93 5.29 16.26
C VAL A 98 -10.28 6.66 16.86
N PRO A 99 -10.82 6.72 18.09
CA PRO A 99 -11.10 7.98 18.75
C PRO A 99 -9.87 8.89 18.78
N ASN A 100 -10.06 10.17 18.44
CA ASN A 100 -9.03 11.21 18.39
C ASN A 100 -7.92 10.98 17.34
N ASP A 101 -8.14 10.15 16.32
CA ASP A 101 -7.25 10.10 15.16
C ASP A 101 -7.28 11.45 14.42
N PRO A 102 -6.16 12.21 14.37
CA PRO A 102 -6.12 13.50 13.68
C PRO A 102 -6.35 13.38 12.17
N LEU A 103 -6.28 12.18 11.60
CA LEU A 103 -6.54 11.90 10.19
C LEU A 103 -8.00 11.51 9.91
N ALA A 104 -8.83 11.33 10.95
CA ALA A 104 -10.25 10.99 10.86
C ALA A 104 -11.13 12.19 10.48
N THR A 105 -10.81 12.82 9.36
CA THR A 105 -11.48 14.02 8.86
C THR A 105 -12.40 13.71 7.69
N LEU A 106 -13.42 14.55 7.50
CA LEU A 106 -14.29 14.50 6.32
C LEU A 106 -13.47 14.65 5.03
N ARG A 107 -12.40 15.46 5.03
CA ARG A 107 -11.48 15.59 3.90
C ARG A 107 -10.84 14.27 3.47
N ALA A 108 -10.22 13.56 4.41
CA ALA A 108 -9.46 12.35 4.09
C ALA A 108 -10.39 11.19 3.70
N TYR A 109 -11.42 10.94 4.50
CA TYR A 109 -12.35 9.85 4.25
C TYR A 109 -13.29 10.14 3.07
N GLY A 110 -13.71 11.40 2.88
CA GLY A 110 -14.47 11.80 1.70
C GLY A 110 -13.69 11.55 0.41
N TRP A 111 -12.41 11.95 0.36
CA TRP A 111 -11.51 11.66 -0.76
C TRP A 111 -11.36 10.16 -1.03
N MET A 112 -11.11 9.36 0.02
CA MET A 112 -10.98 7.91 -0.08
C MET A 112 -12.25 7.25 -0.61
N LEU A 113 -13.40 7.51 0.03
CA LEU A 113 -14.67 6.86 -0.30
C LEU A 113 -15.13 7.22 -1.70
N ARG A 114 -14.98 8.47 -2.15
CA ARG A 114 -15.27 8.85 -3.54
C ARG A 114 -14.36 8.13 -4.54
N GLY A 115 -13.08 7.94 -4.20
CA GLY A 115 -12.17 7.11 -4.99
C GLY A 115 -12.63 5.65 -5.07
N LEU A 116 -13.08 5.08 -3.94
CA LEU A 116 -13.61 3.71 -3.90
C LEU A 116 -14.91 3.54 -4.71
N GLN A 117 -15.74 4.58 -4.86
CA GLN A 117 -16.89 4.54 -5.78
C GLN A 117 -16.44 4.35 -7.24
N GLU A 118 -15.32 4.97 -7.64
CA GLU A 118 -14.75 4.77 -8.98
C GLU A 118 -14.19 3.35 -9.14
N VAL A 119 -13.53 2.82 -8.09
CA VAL A 119 -13.06 1.43 -8.05
C VAL A 119 -14.22 0.45 -8.20
N GLU A 120 -15.29 0.60 -7.43
CA GLU A 120 -16.50 -0.22 -7.53
C GLU A 120 -17.07 -0.21 -8.96
N ALA A 121 -17.22 0.98 -9.55
CA ALA A 121 -17.71 1.12 -10.92
C ALA A 121 -16.78 0.45 -11.95
N ALA A 122 -15.46 0.56 -11.77
CA ALA A 122 -14.47 -0.07 -12.66
C ALA A 122 -14.48 -1.60 -12.55
N LEU A 123 -14.55 -2.14 -11.33
CA LEU A 123 -14.64 -3.58 -11.09
C LEU A 123 -15.97 -4.15 -11.63
N LYS A 124 -17.08 -3.42 -11.47
CA LYS A 124 -18.39 -3.81 -12.02
C LYS A 124 -18.37 -3.98 -13.53
N ARG A 125 -17.73 -3.06 -14.26
CA ARG A 125 -17.55 -3.17 -15.73
C ARG A 125 -16.76 -4.41 -16.15
N LYS A 126 -15.99 -5.01 -15.23
CA LYS A 126 -15.21 -6.23 -15.42
C LYS A 126 -15.88 -7.47 -14.79
N HIS A 127 -17.12 -7.36 -14.32
CA HIS A 127 -17.84 -8.40 -13.58
C HIS A 127 -17.08 -8.90 -12.33
N ILE A 128 -16.30 -8.02 -11.68
CA ILE A 128 -15.54 -8.36 -10.48
C ILE A 128 -16.33 -7.87 -9.26
N PRO A 129 -16.78 -8.77 -8.37
CA PRO A 129 -17.46 -8.38 -7.14
C PRO A 129 -16.53 -7.54 -6.25
N PHE A 130 -17.07 -6.47 -5.67
CA PHE A 130 -16.39 -5.60 -4.71
C PHE A 130 -17.14 -5.61 -3.38
N TYR A 131 -16.49 -6.05 -2.30
CA TYR A 131 -17.05 -6.08 -0.95
C TYR A 131 -16.43 -4.98 -0.10
N LEU A 132 -17.24 -4.01 0.33
CA LEU A 132 -16.85 -3.05 1.34
C LEU A 132 -17.22 -3.59 2.74
N LEU A 133 -16.24 -4.13 3.45
CA LEU A 133 -16.39 -4.71 4.78
C LEU A 133 -16.34 -3.59 5.83
N GLN A 134 -17.34 -3.52 6.71
CA GLN A 134 -17.53 -2.38 7.64
C GLN A 134 -17.79 -2.81 9.09
N GLU A 135 -17.99 -4.10 9.35
CA GLU A 135 -18.57 -4.58 10.61
C GLU A 135 -17.52 -4.92 11.68
N GLY A 136 -16.23 -4.84 11.34
CA GLY A 136 -15.18 -5.25 12.26
C GLY A 136 -13.76 -5.04 11.72
N PRO A 137 -12.76 -5.46 12.51
CA PRO A 137 -11.37 -5.37 12.13
C PRO A 137 -11.03 -6.39 11.02
N PRO A 138 -9.97 -6.16 10.23
CA PRO A 138 -9.68 -6.97 9.04
C PRO A 138 -9.40 -8.44 9.36
N GLU A 139 -8.81 -8.76 10.52
CA GLU A 139 -8.53 -10.12 10.99
C GLU A 139 -9.76 -10.98 11.23
N ASP A 140 -10.94 -10.37 11.41
CA ASP A 140 -12.22 -11.08 11.50
C ASP A 140 -12.92 -11.09 10.15
N MET A 141 -13.03 -9.91 9.53
CA MET A 141 -13.87 -9.70 8.35
C MET A 141 -13.29 -10.33 7.08
N VAL A 142 -11.98 -10.24 6.86
CA VAL A 142 -11.34 -10.79 5.65
C VAL A 142 -11.38 -12.33 5.68
N PRO A 143 -10.98 -13.02 6.77
CA PRO A 143 -11.10 -14.48 6.84
C PRO A 143 -12.55 -14.97 6.79
N ALA A 144 -13.50 -14.24 7.37
CA ALA A 144 -14.92 -14.58 7.27
C ALA A 144 -15.40 -14.60 5.80
N LEU A 145 -15.11 -13.53 5.04
CA LEU A 145 -15.43 -13.48 3.61
C LEU A 145 -14.72 -14.57 2.82
N VAL A 146 -13.44 -14.82 3.12
CA VAL A 146 -12.64 -15.88 2.47
C VAL A 146 -13.22 -17.27 2.70
N SER A 147 -13.69 -17.55 3.91
CA SER A 147 -14.36 -18.81 4.25
C SER A 147 -15.71 -18.93 3.53
N GLU A 148 -16.52 -17.87 3.57
CA GLU A 148 -17.83 -17.80 2.93
C GLU A 148 -17.75 -18.05 1.42
N LEU A 149 -16.83 -17.35 0.74
CA LEU A 149 -16.61 -17.49 -0.70
C LEU A 149 -15.78 -18.73 -1.07
N GLN A 150 -15.33 -19.52 -0.09
CA GLN A 150 -14.46 -20.67 -0.28
C GLN A 150 -13.22 -20.32 -1.13
N ALA A 151 -12.54 -19.21 -0.80
CA ALA A 151 -11.45 -18.70 -1.62
C ALA A 151 -10.24 -19.65 -1.62
N SER A 152 -9.61 -19.76 -2.79
CA SER A 152 -8.41 -20.56 -2.99
C SER A 152 -7.16 -19.93 -2.37
N ALA A 153 -7.04 -18.61 -2.51
CA ALA A 153 -5.93 -17.81 -2.05
C ALA A 153 -6.37 -16.37 -1.82
N VAL A 154 -5.61 -15.67 -0.99
CA VAL A 154 -5.78 -14.25 -0.72
C VAL A 154 -4.52 -13.51 -1.17
N ILE A 155 -4.71 -12.41 -1.89
CA ILE A 155 -3.66 -11.45 -2.24
C ILE A 155 -3.96 -10.16 -1.48
N THR A 156 -2.94 -9.47 -0.99
CA THR A 156 -3.07 -8.10 -0.47
C THR A 156 -1.91 -7.23 -0.97
N ASP A 157 -2.08 -5.92 -0.92
CA ASP A 157 -1.02 -4.95 -1.21
C ASP A 157 -0.18 -4.64 0.04
N PHE A 158 0.80 -3.74 -0.10
CA PHE A 158 1.81 -3.50 0.93
C PHE A 158 1.80 -2.05 1.43
N SER A 159 1.85 -1.91 2.75
CA SER A 159 2.15 -0.66 3.44
C SER A 159 3.20 -0.91 4.54
N PRO A 160 4.19 -0.01 4.70
CA PRO A 160 5.19 -0.11 5.76
C PRO A 160 4.72 0.45 7.11
N LEU A 161 3.50 1.02 7.17
CA LEU A 161 2.99 1.64 8.39
C LEU A 161 2.64 0.59 9.46
N ARG A 162 2.83 0.95 10.73
CA ARG A 162 2.64 0.08 11.90
C ARG A 162 1.28 -0.63 11.93
N GLY A 163 0.19 0.12 11.73
CA GLY A 163 -1.18 -0.43 11.70
C GLY A 163 -1.38 -1.44 10.57
N PRO A 164 -1.23 -1.04 9.29
CA PRO A 164 -1.34 -1.96 8.16
C PRO A 164 -0.43 -3.19 8.21
N LEU A 165 0.79 -3.07 8.77
CA LEU A 165 1.66 -4.23 9.00
C LEU A 165 1.09 -5.18 10.05
N ALA A 166 0.55 -4.65 11.16
CA ALA A 166 -0.11 -5.44 12.19
C ALA A 166 -1.37 -6.13 11.64
N ASP A 167 -2.20 -5.40 10.90
CA ASP A 167 -3.41 -5.94 10.25
C ASP A 167 -3.04 -7.09 9.30
N ALA A 168 -2.03 -6.90 8.44
CA ALA A 168 -1.58 -7.94 7.51
C ALA A 168 -1.06 -9.19 8.24
N GLN A 169 -0.40 -9.03 9.39
CA GLN A 169 0.07 -10.16 10.21
C GLN A 169 -1.09 -10.88 10.92
N ALA A 170 -2.06 -10.14 11.46
CA ALA A 170 -3.23 -10.70 12.12
C ALA A 170 -4.12 -11.46 11.14
N VAL A 171 -4.40 -10.89 9.97
CA VAL A 171 -5.11 -11.57 8.87
C VAL A 171 -4.32 -12.80 8.39
N ALA A 172 -2.99 -12.71 8.25
CA ALA A 172 -2.18 -13.86 7.88
C ALA A 172 -2.33 -15.00 8.90
N ALA A 173 -2.27 -14.71 10.21
CA ALA A 173 -2.42 -15.72 11.25
C ALA A 173 -3.80 -16.39 11.21
N ALA A 174 -4.87 -15.60 11.05
CA ALA A 174 -6.24 -16.11 10.96
C ALA A 174 -6.44 -16.98 9.70
N LEU A 175 -5.92 -16.55 8.55
CA LEU A 175 -5.96 -17.33 7.31
C LEU A 175 -5.11 -18.60 7.38
N ASP A 176 -3.93 -18.56 8.01
CA ASP A 176 -3.08 -19.74 8.18
C ASP A 176 -3.79 -20.81 9.03
N ALA A 177 -4.44 -20.38 10.12
CA ALA A 177 -5.27 -21.26 10.96
C ALA A 177 -6.47 -21.85 10.18
N ALA A 178 -7.04 -21.08 9.25
CA ALA A 178 -8.08 -21.55 8.34
C ALA A 178 -7.54 -22.34 7.13
N GLY A 179 -6.21 -22.51 7.01
CA GLY A 179 -5.56 -23.25 5.92
C GLY A 179 -5.64 -22.53 4.56
N ARG A 180 -5.63 -21.20 4.53
CA ARG A 180 -5.65 -20.39 3.29
C ARG A 180 -4.39 -19.54 3.19
N PRO A 181 -3.73 -19.47 2.01
CA PRO A 181 -2.52 -18.68 1.89
C PRO A 181 -2.81 -17.18 1.76
N LEU A 182 -1.98 -16.35 2.39
CA LEU A 182 -1.95 -14.91 2.15
C LEU A 182 -0.65 -14.51 1.44
N PHE A 183 -0.80 -13.96 0.26
CA PHE A 183 0.26 -13.41 -0.57
C PHE A 183 0.24 -11.89 -0.50
N GLN A 184 1.36 -11.27 -0.17
CA GLN A 184 1.49 -9.81 -0.18
C GLN A 184 2.36 -9.34 -1.34
N VAL A 185 1.87 -8.34 -2.06
CA VAL A 185 2.54 -7.75 -3.21
C VAL A 185 2.88 -6.28 -2.92
N ASP A 186 4.12 -5.88 -3.17
CA ASP A 186 4.44 -4.46 -3.26
C ASP A 186 3.94 -3.90 -4.60
N ALA A 187 2.73 -3.33 -4.56
CA ALA A 187 2.06 -2.67 -5.67
C ALA A 187 2.21 -1.14 -5.64
N HIS A 188 2.90 -0.61 -4.62
CA HIS A 188 3.04 0.82 -4.41
C HIS A 188 4.39 1.35 -4.91
N ASN A 189 5.46 0.58 -4.69
CA ASN A 189 6.83 0.93 -5.06
C ASN A 189 7.19 0.38 -6.45
N ILE A 190 8.04 1.10 -7.18
CA ILE A 190 8.61 0.58 -8.42
C ILE A 190 9.50 -0.60 -8.05
N VAL A 191 10.44 -0.39 -7.13
CA VAL A 191 11.28 -1.44 -6.55
C VAL A 191 10.68 -1.86 -5.20
N PRO A 192 10.31 -3.13 -5.00
CA PRO A 192 9.72 -3.57 -3.73
C PRO A 192 10.59 -3.19 -2.53
N VAL A 193 10.00 -2.71 -1.43
CA VAL A 193 10.76 -2.11 -0.32
C VAL A 193 11.84 -3.05 0.25
N TRP A 194 11.53 -4.36 0.33
CA TRP A 194 12.44 -5.39 0.84
C TRP A 194 13.49 -5.84 -0.19
N GLN A 195 13.36 -5.41 -1.44
CA GLN A 195 14.35 -5.59 -2.50
C GLN A 195 15.23 -4.34 -2.68
N ALA A 196 14.68 -3.14 -2.43
CA ALA A 196 15.38 -1.87 -2.63
C ALA A 196 16.62 -1.73 -1.72
N SER A 197 16.56 -2.20 -0.49
CA SER A 197 17.71 -2.30 0.41
C SER A 197 17.43 -3.35 1.49
N PRO A 198 18.45 -4.09 1.99
CA PRO A 198 18.26 -5.04 3.09
C PRO A 198 18.19 -4.38 4.48
N LYS A 199 18.27 -3.04 4.56
CA LYS A 199 18.36 -2.27 5.80
C LYS A 199 17.81 -0.84 5.63
N LEU A 200 17.67 -0.17 6.77
CA LEU A 200 17.44 1.27 6.85
C LEU A 200 18.56 2.05 6.16
N GLU A 201 18.19 2.93 5.24
CA GLU A 201 19.12 3.84 4.57
C GLU A 201 19.14 5.21 5.24
N VAL A 202 20.35 5.77 5.39
CA VAL A 202 20.54 7.05 6.11
C VAL A 202 20.09 8.27 5.30
N GLY A 203 19.82 8.12 4.01
CA GLY A 203 19.33 9.21 3.18
C GLY A 203 19.31 8.89 1.69
N ALA A 204 18.84 9.86 0.90
CA ALA A 204 18.66 9.70 -0.56
C ALA A 204 19.95 9.28 -1.26
N ARG A 205 21.11 9.81 -0.83
CA ARG A 205 22.41 9.48 -1.41
C ARG A 205 22.71 7.97 -1.39
N THR A 206 22.34 7.26 -0.33
CA THR A 206 22.72 5.85 -0.15
C THR A 206 21.71 4.89 -0.78
N ILE A 207 20.42 5.23 -0.76
CA ILE A 207 19.38 4.41 -1.41
C ILE A 207 19.33 4.59 -2.93
N ARG A 208 19.65 5.79 -3.45
CA ARG A 208 19.54 6.12 -4.88
C ARG A 208 20.22 5.09 -5.76
N LYS A 209 21.50 4.81 -5.51
CA LYS A 209 22.25 3.85 -6.33
C LYS A 209 21.56 2.48 -6.35
N LYS A 210 21.08 2.00 -5.20
CA LYS A 210 20.44 0.69 -5.07
C LYS A 210 19.13 0.60 -5.86
N ILE A 211 18.29 1.62 -5.76
CA ILE A 211 17.07 1.71 -6.56
C ILE A 211 17.43 1.75 -8.05
N HIS A 212 18.34 2.64 -8.46
CA HIS A 212 18.73 2.79 -9.86
C HIS A 212 19.31 1.52 -10.47
N ASP A 213 20.14 0.77 -9.74
CA ASP A 213 20.69 -0.51 -10.17
C ASP A 213 19.58 -1.56 -10.41
N LEU A 214 18.44 -1.43 -9.73
CA LEU A 214 17.29 -2.34 -9.82
C LEU A 214 16.21 -1.87 -10.80
N LEU A 215 16.20 -0.61 -11.23
CA LEU A 215 15.22 -0.08 -12.19
C LEU A 215 15.15 -0.90 -13.49
N PRO A 216 16.24 -1.36 -14.13
CA PRO A 216 16.14 -2.18 -15.34
C PRO A 216 15.31 -3.46 -15.16
N LYS A 217 15.25 -4.00 -13.93
CA LYS A 217 14.49 -5.21 -13.60
C LYS A 217 13.03 -4.91 -13.26
N TYR A 218 12.76 -3.82 -12.55
CA TYR A 218 11.45 -3.57 -11.97
C TYR A 218 10.65 -2.47 -12.67
N PHE A 219 11.31 -1.52 -13.34
CA PHE A 219 10.67 -0.40 -14.03
C PHE A 219 10.23 -0.81 -15.44
N THR A 220 9.32 -1.78 -15.48
CA THR A 220 8.75 -2.37 -16.69
C THR A 220 7.35 -1.82 -16.95
N PRO A 221 6.85 -1.90 -18.20
CA PRO A 221 5.43 -1.68 -18.47
C PRO A 221 4.54 -2.66 -17.69
N PHE A 222 3.33 -2.23 -17.37
CA PHE A 222 2.26 -3.14 -16.98
C PHE A 222 1.77 -3.93 -18.21
N PRO A 223 1.16 -5.13 -18.04
CA PRO A 223 0.60 -5.90 -19.14
C PRO A 223 -0.42 -5.08 -19.96
N ALA A 224 -0.19 -4.95 -21.28
CA ALA A 224 -0.97 -4.08 -22.16
C ALA A 224 -2.43 -4.52 -22.35
N GLU A 225 -2.71 -5.82 -22.19
CA GLU A 225 -4.05 -6.39 -22.31
C GLU A 225 -4.98 -5.97 -21.15
N GLY A 226 -4.41 -5.37 -20.09
CA GLY A 226 -5.13 -4.94 -18.91
C GLY A 226 -5.79 -6.10 -18.18
N LEU A 227 -6.78 -5.78 -17.35
CA LEU A 227 -7.52 -6.78 -16.59
C LEU A 227 -8.67 -7.37 -17.41
N ALA A 228 -8.61 -8.68 -17.70
CA ALA A 228 -9.73 -9.39 -18.31
C ALA A 228 -10.93 -9.46 -17.34
N PRO A 229 -12.18 -9.36 -17.85
CA PRO A 229 -13.37 -9.51 -17.02
C PRO A 229 -13.50 -10.94 -16.47
N ASN A 230 -14.20 -11.09 -15.36
CA ASN A 230 -14.66 -12.41 -14.92
C ASN A 230 -15.74 -12.96 -15.86
N ASP A 231 -15.83 -14.29 -15.92
CA ASP A 231 -17.01 -14.96 -16.45
C ASP A 231 -18.20 -14.72 -15.52
N ALA A 232 -19.30 -14.20 -16.08
CA ALA A 232 -20.47 -13.81 -15.29
C ALA A 232 -21.22 -15.02 -14.70
N ALA A 233 -21.16 -16.19 -15.33
CA ALA A 233 -21.79 -17.40 -14.78
C ALA A 233 -20.98 -17.94 -13.59
N ALA A 234 -19.65 -17.92 -13.68
CA ALA A 234 -18.76 -18.28 -12.58
C ALA A 234 -18.95 -17.37 -11.36
N VAL A 235 -19.15 -16.07 -11.57
CA VAL A 235 -19.48 -15.12 -10.49
C VAL A 235 -20.83 -15.42 -9.84
N ARG A 236 -21.87 -15.74 -10.64
CA ARG A 236 -23.19 -16.14 -10.10
C ARG A 236 -23.16 -17.46 -9.33
N ALA A 237 -22.17 -18.32 -9.61
CA ALA A 237 -21.98 -19.60 -8.96
C ALA A 237 -21.13 -19.52 -7.67
N LEU A 238 -20.69 -18.33 -7.26
CA LEU A 238 -19.94 -18.16 -6.02
C LEU A 238 -20.78 -18.59 -4.80
N PRO A 239 -20.19 -19.34 -3.85
CA PRO A 239 -20.87 -19.66 -2.59
C PRO A 239 -20.95 -18.42 -1.70
N GLY A 240 -21.85 -18.43 -0.73
CA GLY A 240 -22.06 -17.31 0.21
C GLY A 240 -23.38 -16.57 0.01
N ARG A 241 -23.63 -15.58 0.87
CA ARG A 241 -24.78 -14.67 0.74
C ARG A 241 -24.70 -13.89 -0.57
N SER A 242 -25.84 -13.35 -0.96
CA SER A 242 -26.08 -12.56 -2.17
C SER A 242 -24.89 -11.70 -2.59
N ALA A 243 -24.69 -11.57 -3.91
CA ALA A 243 -23.73 -10.65 -4.53
C ALA A 243 -23.68 -9.29 -3.79
N PRO A 244 -22.50 -8.63 -3.73
CA PRO A 244 -22.36 -7.40 -2.99
C PRO A 244 -23.43 -6.39 -3.44
N PRO A 245 -24.02 -5.61 -2.50
CA PRO A 245 -25.06 -4.67 -2.83
C PRO A 245 -24.58 -3.70 -3.91
N GLU A 246 -25.47 -3.35 -4.83
CA GLU A 246 -25.15 -2.40 -5.88
C GLU A 246 -24.96 -1.00 -5.28
N GLY A 247 -23.72 -0.50 -5.29
CA GLY A 247 -23.37 0.72 -4.61
C GLY A 247 -23.24 0.47 -3.11
N PHE A 248 -22.03 0.60 -2.56
CA PHE A 248 -21.81 0.44 -1.12
C PHE A 248 -22.48 1.53 -0.25
N GLY A 249 -23.15 2.51 -0.86
CA GLY A 249 -23.97 3.51 -0.18
C GLY A 249 -23.14 4.59 0.52
N TYR A 250 -22.40 5.38 -0.26
CA TYR A 250 -21.49 6.44 0.22
C TYR A 250 -22.02 7.24 1.42
N GLU A 251 -23.20 7.85 1.31
CA GLU A 251 -23.75 8.70 2.38
C GLU A 251 -24.01 7.91 3.67
N LYS A 252 -24.48 6.67 3.55
CA LYS A 252 -24.73 5.78 4.69
C LYS A 252 -23.42 5.36 5.35
N VAL A 253 -22.38 5.09 4.56
CA VAL A 253 -21.05 4.76 5.08
C VAL A 253 -20.44 5.97 5.78
N LEU A 254 -20.45 7.14 5.13
CA LEU A 254 -19.88 8.37 5.67
C LEU A 254 -20.55 8.76 7.00
N GLY A 255 -21.89 8.67 7.09
CA GLY A 255 -22.64 8.97 8.29
C GLY A 255 -22.35 8.08 9.50
N ARG A 256 -21.77 6.88 9.29
CA ARG A 256 -21.41 5.94 10.36
C ARG A 256 -20.00 6.17 10.95
N LEU A 257 -19.14 6.90 10.24
CA LEU A 257 -17.73 7.04 10.60
C LEU A 257 -17.47 8.13 11.66
N HIS A 258 -18.48 8.94 12.00
CA HIS A 258 -18.38 10.01 13.01
C HIS A 258 -17.13 10.91 12.86
N LEU A 259 -16.87 11.36 11.62
CA LEU A 259 -15.67 12.09 11.24
C LEU A 259 -15.66 13.55 11.72
N ASP A 260 -14.47 14.11 11.89
CA ASP A 260 -14.30 15.56 12.07
C ASP A 260 -14.73 16.29 10.78
N SER A 261 -15.84 17.02 10.89
CA SER A 261 -16.42 17.83 9.81
C SER A 261 -15.89 19.27 9.77
N GLY A 262 -15.06 19.67 10.73
CA GLY A 262 -14.35 20.96 10.73
C GLY A 262 -13.35 21.06 9.57
N VAL A 263 -12.72 19.94 9.21
CA VAL A 263 -11.83 19.82 8.04
C VAL A 263 -12.61 19.30 6.83
N LYS A 264 -13.13 20.23 6.03
CA LYS A 264 -13.96 19.96 4.85
C LYS A 264 -13.19 19.32 3.70
N GLU A 265 -13.91 18.61 2.84
CA GLU A 265 -13.42 18.18 1.51
C GLU A 265 -12.85 19.36 0.71
N ILE A 266 -11.93 19.07 -0.19
CA ILE A 266 -11.36 20.05 -1.12
C ILE A 266 -12.21 20.12 -2.39
N ASP A 267 -12.21 21.29 -3.04
CA ASP A 267 -12.98 21.60 -4.24
C ASP A 267 -12.10 21.78 -5.50
N TRP A 268 -10.80 22.00 -5.31
CA TRP A 268 -9.83 22.26 -6.39
C TRP A 268 -9.18 21.00 -6.99
N LEU A 269 -9.37 19.82 -6.38
CA LEU A 269 -9.05 18.51 -6.96
C LEU A 269 -10.21 17.55 -6.79
N GLN A 270 -10.33 16.62 -7.73
CA GLN A 270 -11.31 15.54 -7.67
C GLN A 270 -10.61 14.22 -7.30
N PRO A 271 -11.16 13.40 -6.40
CA PRO A 271 -10.62 12.06 -6.11
C PRO A 271 -10.86 11.08 -7.26
N GLY A 272 -10.12 9.97 -7.25
CA GLY A 272 -10.27 8.87 -8.19
C GLY A 272 -9.15 8.78 -9.23
N ALA A 273 -9.02 7.60 -9.84
CA ALA A 273 -7.94 7.31 -10.77
C ALA A 273 -8.02 8.18 -12.03
N ARG A 274 -9.24 8.37 -12.57
CA ARG A 274 -9.50 9.23 -13.73
C ARG A 274 -9.02 10.66 -13.49
N ALA A 275 -9.44 11.27 -12.38
CA ALA A 275 -9.04 12.63 -12.03
C ALA A 275 -7.52 12.75 -11.78
N GLY A 276 -6.90 11.72 -11.22
CA GLY A 276 -5.45 11.66 -11.04
C GLY A 276 -4.68 11.66 -12.37
N TRP A 277 -5.16 10.92 -13.37
CA TRP A 277 -4.57 10.94 -14.71
C TRP A 277 -4.79 12.27 -15.44
N GLU A 278 -5.99 12.87 -15.33
CA GLU A 278 -6.28 14.21 -15.87
C GLU A 278 -5.38 15.29 -15.25
N ASN A 279 -5.16 15.21 -13.93
CA ASN A 279 -4.25 16.10 -13.20
C ASN A 279 -2.79 15.91 -13.66
N LEU A 280 -2.35 14.67 -13.85
CA LEU A 280 -1.01 14.41 -14.40
C LEU A 280 -0.85 15.00 -15.79
N ASP A 281 -1.84 14.86 -16.67
CA ASP A 281 -1.77 15.38 -18.04
C ASP A 281 -1.65 16.90 -18.03
N THR A 282 -2.43 17.56 -17.19
CA THR A 282 -2.30 19.01 -16.94
C THR A 282 -0.89 19.39 -16.46
N PHE A 283 -0.31 18.61 -15.53
CA PHE A 283 1.05 18.84 -15.07
C PHE A 283 2.09 18.67 -16.18
N LEU A 284 2.01 17.60 -16.97
CA LEU A 284 2.96 17.33 -18.08
C LEU A 284 2.89 18.40 -19.17
N GLU A 285 1.71 18.97 -19.41
CA GLU A 285 1.51 20.05 -20.37
C GLU A 285 2.01 21.41 -19.86
N LYS A 286 1.68 21.77 -18.61
CA LYS A 286 1.81 23.15 -18.11
C LYS A 286 2.90 23.33 -17.05
N GLY A 287 3.02 22.40 -16.11
CA GLY A 287 3.84 22.52 -14.91
C GLY A 287 5.23 21.90 -15.02
N LEU A 288 5.38 20.78 -15.74
CA LEU A 288 6.63 20.01 -15.81
C LEU A 288 7.81 20.88 -16.27
N ARG A 289 7.59 21.79 -17.22
CA ARG A 289 8.64 22.71 -17.70
C ARG A 289 9.28 23.58 -16.60
N PHE A 290 8.56 23.83 -15.51
CA PHE A 290 9.04 24.66 -14.39
C PHE A 290 9.55 23.83 -13.21
N PHE A 291 9.29 22.51 -13.19
CA PHE A 291 9.48 21.69 -11.99
C PHE A 291 10.92 21.75 -11.44
N ALA A 292 11.96 21.60 -12.29
CA ALA A 292 13.34 21.62 -11.82
C ALA A 292 13.72 22.92 -11.10
N GLU A 293 13.33 24.06 -11.67
CA GLU A 293 13.75 25.39 -11.21
C GLU A 293 12.83 25.95 -10.13
N LYS A 294 11.52 25.65 -10.20
CA LYS A 294 10.48 26.36 -9.44
C LYS A 294 9.73 25.51 -8.42
N ARG A 295 9.99 24.21 -8.28
CA ARG A 295 9.29 23.35 -7.28
C ARG A 295 9.42 23.80 -5.82
N ASN A 296 10.42 24.63 -5.51
CA ASN A 296 10.64 25.17 -4.17
C ASN A 296 10.02 26.57 -3.98
N ASP A 297 9.41 27.13 -5.02
CA ASP A 297 8.72 28.42 -4.98
C ASP A 297 7.20 28.17 -4.83
N PRO A 298 6.61 28.46 -3.66
CA PRO A 298 5.19 28.21 -3.43
C PRO A 298 4.27 29.14 -4.22
N THR A 299 4.80 30.18 -4.86
CA THR A 299 4.03 31.11 -5.69
C THR A 299 3.90 30.64 -7.14
N GLU A 300 4.64 29.59 -7.52
CA GLU A 300 4.72 29.09 -8.89
C GLU A 300 3.90 27.80 -9.05
N PRO A 301 3.21 27.62 -10.19
CA PRO A 301 2.45 26.40 -10.49
C PRO A 301 3.37 25.27 -10.97
N ALA A 302 4.41 24.97 -10.19
CA ALA A 302 5.51 24.09 -10.57
C ALA A 302 5.37 22.66 -10.05
N ILE A 303 4.51 22.41 -9.06
CA ILE A 303 4.30 21.07 -8.47
C ILE A 303 3.20 20.29 -9.19
N SER A 304 3.22 18.97 -9.07
CA SER A 304 2.31 18.08 -9.81
C SER A 304 0.94 17.88 -9.17
N ASN A 305 0.78 18.23 -7.89
CA ASN A 305 -0.42 17.92 -7.10
C ASN A 305 -0.80 16.42 -7.10
N MET A 306 0.17 15.53 -7.34
CA MET A 306 -0.09 14.08 -7.42
C MET A 306 -0.14 13.37 -6.07
N SER A 307 0.31 14.01 -4.98
CA SER A 307 0.46 13.36 -3.68
C SER A 307 -0.85 12.80 -3.10
N PRO A 308 -2.05 13.42 -3.26
CA PRO A 308 -3.29 12.81 -2.76
C PRO A 308 -3.62 11.50 -3.50
N TYR A 309 -3.43 11.47 -4.82
CA TYR A 309 -3.66 10.26 -5.63
C TYR A 309 -2.68 9.15 -5.30
N PHE A 310 -1.41 9.50 -5.06
CA PHE A 310 -0.40 8.53 -4.62
C PHE A 310 -0.68 8.02 -3.21
N ASN A 311 -1.05 8.88 -2.26
CA ASN A 311 -1.31 8.49 -0.88
C ASN A 311 -2.39 7.39 -0.78
N PHE A 312 -3.50 7.55 -1.51
CA PHE A 312 -4.58 6.56 -1.56
C PHE A 312 -4.38 5.49 -2.64
N GLY A 313 -3.25 5.51 -3.34
CA GLY A 313 -2.96 4.56 -4.42
C GLY A 313 -3.98 4.57 -5.56
N GLN A 314 -4.67 5.70 -5.77
CA GLN A 314 -5.63 5.91 -6.86
C GLN A 314 -4.93 5.97 -8.22
N VAL A 315 -3.64 6.31 -8.25
CA VAL A 315 -2.79 6.24 -9.45
C VAL A 315 -1.45 5.56 -9.09
N SER A 316 -0.98 4.68 -9.97
CA SER A 316 0.31 4.02 -9.83
C SER A 316 1.47 4.98 -10.08
N VAL A 317 2.37 5.13 -9.11
CA VAL A 317 3.60 5.91 -9.31
C VAL A 317 4.44 5.34 -10.44
N GLN A 318 4.52 4.01 -10.58
CA GLN A 318 5.22 3.37 -11.68
C GLN A 318 4.64 3.79 -13.04
N ALA A 319 3.31 3.78 -13.18
CA ALA A 319 2.65 4.17 -14.42
C ALA A 319 2.86 5.67 -14.73
N VAL A 320 2.80 6.53 -13.71
CA VAL A 320 3.15 7.94 -13.85
C VAL A 320 4.58 8.12 -14.36
N MET A 321 5.55 7.43 -13.75
CA MET A 321 6.95 7.56 -14.14
C MET A 321 7.19 7.04 -15.56
N LEU A 322 6.48 6.00 -16.00
CA LEU A 322 6.52 5.54 -17.40
C LEU A 322 6.02 6.64 -18.36
N LYS A 323 4.91 7.30 -18.03
CA LYS A 323 4.35 8.41 -18.82
C LYS A 323 5.26 9.64 -18.83
N VAL A 324 5.83 10.01 -17.68
CA VAL A 324 6.77 11.15 -17.56
C VAL A 324 8.04 10.88 -18.37
N LYS A 325 8.61 9.67 -18.31
CA LYS A 325 9.82 9.31 -19.07
C LYS A 325 9.59 9.27 -20.59
N ALA A 326 8.35 9.12 -21.03
CA ALA A 326 8.01 9.19 -22.45
C ALA A 326 8.10 10.61 -23.02
N VAL A 327 8.04 11.64 -22.18
CA VAL A 327 8.17 13.05 -22.58
C VAL A 327 9.58 13.33 -23.10
N LYS A 328 9.68 13.93 -24.30
CA LYS A 328 10.95 14.17 -25.01
C LYS A 328 11.59 15.53 -24.74
N ARG A 329 11.05 16.30 -23.81
CA ARG A 329 11.46 17.66 -23.45
C ARG A 329 11.53 17.81 -21.93
N TYR A 330 12.19 18.86 -21.45
CA TYR A 330 12.34 19.17 -20.01
C TYR A 330 13.10 18.08 -19.23
N HIS A 331 14.23 17.61 -19.76
CA HIS A 331 15.00 16.51 -19.18
C HIS A 331 15.40 16.74 -17.71
N ASP A 332 15.79 17.95 -17.33
CA ASP A 332 16.14 18.28 -15.95
C ASP A 332 14.93 18.19 -15.02
N SER A 333 13.77 18.68 -15.46
CA SER A 333 12.51 18.53 -14.73
C SER A 333 12.07 17.08 -14.60
N ILE A 334 12.25 16.26 -15.64
CA ILE A 334 11.98 14.82 -15.59
C ILE A 334 12.88 14.15 -14.57
N ALA A 335 14.19 14.45 -14.60
CA ALA A 335 15.16 13.89 -13.65
C ALA A 335 14.83 14.29 -12.20
N ALA A 336 14.50 15.56 -11.97
CA ALA A 336 14.08 16.05 -10.66
C ALA A 336 12.76 15.40 -10.19
N PHE A 337 11.79 15.22 -11.10
CA PHE A 337 10.52 14.58 -10.76
C PHE A 337 10.68 13.10 -10.40
N ILE A 338 11.55 12.38 -11.12
CA ILE A 338 11.91 10.99 -10.81
C ILE A 338 12.65 10.90 -9.47
N GLU A 339 13.57 11.82 -9.17
CA GLU A 339 14.25 11.85 -7.88
C GLU A 339 13.26 11.98 -6.72
N GLU A 340 12.29 12.89 -6.81
CA GLU A 340 11.28 13.09 -5.75
C GLU A 340 10.28 11.91 -5.69
N GLY A 341 9.73 11.51 -6.83
CA GLY A 341 8.66 10.51 -6.88
C GLY A 341 9.12 9.05 -6.78
N VAL A 342 10.41 8.77 -7.01
CA VAL A 342 10.99 7.43 -6.88
C VAL A 342 11.95 7.39 -5.70
N VAL A 343 13.08 8.11 -5.76
CA VAL A 343 14.14 7.97 -4.75
C VAL A 343 13.68 8.45 -3.38
N ARG A 344 13.11 9.65 -3.28
CA ARG A 344 12.68 10.20 -1.99
C ARG A 344 11.45 9.49 -1.44
N ARG A 345 10.47 9.19 -2.29
CA ARG A 345 9.27 8.45 -1.89
C ARG A 345 9.60 7.04 -1.39
N GLU A 346 10.39 6.27 -2.14
CA GLU A 346 10.74 4.88 -1.73
C GLU A 346 11.72 4.87 -0.55
N LEU A 347 12.48 5.96 -0.32
CA LEU A 347 13.23 6.16 0.92
C LEU A 347 12.30 6.30 2.13
N SER A 348 11.16 6.99 2.00
CA SER A 348 10.18 7.09 3.08
C SER A 348 9.59 5.71 3.42
N ASP A 349 9.24 4.91 2.40
CA ASP A 349 8.80 3.53 2.62
C ASP A 349 9.90 2.67 3.27
N ASN A 350 11.16 2.82 2.85
CA ASN A 350 12.31 2.18 3.49
C ASN A 350 12.45 2.58 4.97
N PHE A 351 12.29 3.86 5.28
CA PHE A 351 12.37 4.38 6.64
C PHE A 351 11.31 3.75 7.53
N CYS A 352 10.03 3.86 7.17
CA CYS A 352 8.93 3.29 7.94
C CYS A 352 9.04 1.76 8.07
N PHE A 353 9.51 1.07 7.03
CA PHE A 353 9.63 -0.39 7.04
C PHE A 353 10.73 -0.90 7.97
N TYR A 354 11.86 -0.18 8.08
CA TYR A 354 13.01 -0.62 8.88
C TYR A 354 13.14 0.04 10.25
N GLN A 355 12.38 1.12 10.51
CA GLN A 355 12.39 1.84 11.78
C GLN A 355 10.99 1.80 12.42
N PRO A 356 10.71 0.86 13.35
CA PRO A 356 9.39 0.72 13.98
C PRO A 356 8.89 1.96 14.73
N GLU A 357 9.80 2.83 15.17
CA GLU A 357 9.48 4.07 15.89
C GLU A 357 9.51 5.31 14.97
N TYR A 358 9.24 5.14 13.67
CA TYR A 358 9.38 6.16 12.62
C TYR A 358 8.66 7.50 12.90
N ASP A 359 7.74 7.54 13.84
CA ASP A 359 6.93 8.68 14.27
C ASP A 359 7.40 9.31 15.61
N SER A 360 8.60 8.97 16.08
CA SER A 360 9.17 9.50 17.33
C SER A 360 10.62 10.01 17.15
N LEU A 361 11.10 10.80 18.12
CA LEU A 361 12.48 11.27 18.15
C LEU A 361 13.50 10.11 18.22
N ALA A 362 13.12 8.96 18.78
CA ALA A 362 13.99 7.79 18.86
C ALA A 362 14.41 7.26 17.48
N ALA A 363 13.61 7.53 16.45
CA ALA A 363 13.93 7.18 15.06
C ALA A 363 14.89 8.14 14.36
N ALA A 364 15.16 9.31 14.92
CA ALA A 364 16.08 10.27 14.34
C ALA A 364 17.53 9.75 14.35
N ALA A 365 18.38 10.32 13.49
CA ALA A 365 19.81 10.00 13.52
C ALA A 365 20.44 10.39 14.87
N GLY A 366 21.40 9.60 15.37
CA GLY A 366 21.97 9.81 16.71
C GLY A 366 22.58 11.22 16.92
N TRP A 367 23.18 11.80 15.89
CA TRP A 367 23.70 13.17 15.96
C TRP A 367 22.58 14.22 16.12
N ALA A 368 21.40 13.97 15.55
CA ALA A 368 20.26 14.88 15.64
C ALA A 368 19.61 14.77 17.01
N GLN A 369 19.47 13.55 17.55
CA GLN A 369 19.02 13.33 18.93
C GLN A 369 19.93 14.04 19.93
N GLU A 370 21.24 13.91 19.76
CA GLU A 370 22.23 14.55 20.63
C GLU A 370 22.20 16.08 20.53
N SER A 371 22.12 16.62 19.31
CA SER A 371 22.00 18.07 19.11
C SER A 371 20.73 18.62 19.78
N LEU A 372 19.57 18.00 19.55
CA LEU A 372 18.31 18.41 20.19
C LEU A 372 18.40 18.32 21.72
N ARG A 373 19.05 17.28 22.25
CA ARG A 373 19.24 17.10 23.69
C ARG A 373 20.05 18.26 24.30
N VAL A 374 21.16 18.66 23.67
CA VAL A 374 21.99 19.78 24.14
C VAL A 374 21.20 21.09 24.18
N HIS A 375 20.31 21.30 23.21
CA HIS A 375 19.51 22.53 23.06
C HIS A 375 18.15 22.49 23.77
N THR A 376 17.90 21.51 24.65
CA THR A 376 16.59 21.37 25.33
C THR A 376 16.23 22.58 26.20
N ASN A 377 17.23 23.31 26.71
CA ASN A 377 17.06 24.43 27.64
C ASN A 377 17.34 25.80 26.99
N ASP A 378 17.43 25.86 25.67
CA ASP A 378 17.61 27.12 24.96
C ASP A 378 16.38 28.02 25.16
N ARG A 379 16.64 29.31 25.38
CA ARG A 379 15.61 30.32 25.67
C ARG A 379 15.22 31.13 24.45
#